data_AF-A0A354ZAQ6-F1
#
_entry.id   AF-A0A354ZAQ6-F1
#
_cell.length_a   1.000
_cell.length_b   1.000
_cell.length_c   1.000
_cell.angle_alpha   90.00
_cell.angle_beta   90.00
_cell.angle_gamma   90.00
#
_symmetry.space_group_name_H-M   'P 1'
#
loop_
_entity.id
_entity.type
_entity.pdbx_description
1 polymer ?
#
loop_
_entity_poly.entity_id
_entity_poly.type
_entity_poly.pdbx_seq_one_letter_code
_entity_poly.pdbx_strand_id
1 'polypeptide(L)'
;MNATDDKPTRSLWRRLVTRIGKRVLHWYDRLQVRHSLIPTEPVLANELFDWVPRLEAAWPDIRAELDRVLERPEEIPSFHQISPEQERISKGNNWKTFGFFVFGTPVEENCARCPRTVEALRALPGLQNAMFSILAPRYHIPAHKGPTRALLRCHLGLRVPRDAENCWIRVDDRICRWQEGKVLLLDDTYEHEVRNDTDETRVVLFIDLDRPMDRFGNFCNQAIISLIRVSAFARKPLKNLKAWSRRPA
;
A
#
# COMPACT_ATOMS: atom_id res chain seq x y z
N MET A 1 -47.55 34.80 15.41
CA MET A 1 -47.77 33.35 15.27
C MET A 1 -46.41 32.69 15.10
N ASN A 2 -45.96 31.98 16.14
CA ASN A 2 -44.69 31.26 16.16
C ASN A 2 -44.76 30.02 15.28
N ALA A 3 -43.78 29.85 14.40
CA ALA A 3 -43.35 28.55 13.90
C ALA A 3 -41.84 28.48 14.07
N THR A 4 -41.44 27.90 15.20
CA THR A 4 -40.08 27.46 15.49
C THR A 4 -39.72 26.32 14.55
N ASP A 5 -38.84 26.56 13.57
CA ASP A 5 -38.18 25.50 12.80
C ASP A 5 -37.05 24.92 13.66
N ASP A 6 -37.44 23.98 14.51
CA ASP A 6 -36.58 23.27 15.43
C ASP A 6 -35.74 22.23 14.65
N LYS A 7 -34.48 22.55 14.33
CA LYS A 7 -33.47 21.55 13.96
C LYS A 7 -32.36 21.40 15.01
N PRO A 8 -32.61 20.75 16.16
CA PRO A 8 -31.54 20.27 17.02
C PRO A 8 -31.62 18.74 17.13
N THR A 9 -30.64 18.01 16.59
CA THR A 9 -30.25 16.64 17.07
C THR A 9 -29.17 15.95 16.23
N ARG A 10 -28.86 16.39 15.00
CA ARG A 10 -27.80 15.76 14.17
C ARG A 10 -26.35 16.06 14.61
N SER A 11 -26.15 16.90 15.63
CA SER A 11 -24.83 17.39 16.08
C SER A 11 -24.17 16.51 17.15
N LEU A 12 -24.93 15.98 18.11
CA LEU A 12 -24.38 15.24 19.26
C LEU A 12 -24.08 13.78 18.93
N TRP A 13 -25.00 13.08 18.26
CA TRP A 13 -24.79 11.69 17.83
C TRP A 13 -23.61 11.55 16.89
N ARG A 14 -23.43 12.46 15.92
CA ARG A 14 -22.28 12.44 15.01
C ARG A 14 -20.96 12.72 15.75
N ARG A 15 -20.94 13.65 16.70
CA ARG A 15 -19.78 13.92 17.55
C ARG A 15 -19.47 12.73 18.47
N LEU A 16 -20.49 12.09 19.03
CA LEU A 16 -20.38 10.91 19.88
C LEU A 16 -19.87 9.70 19.11
N VAL A 17 -20.44 9.39 17.94
CA VAL A 17 -19.97 8.34 17.03
C VAL A 17 -18.55 8.61 16.56
N THR A 18 -18.19 9.86 16.26
CA THR A 18 -16.82 10.23 15.87
C THR A 18 -15.85 10.09 17.04
N ARG A 19 -16.25 10.45 18.26
CA ARG A 19 -15.42 10.35 19.47
C ARG A 19 -15.26 8.90 19.91
N ILE A 20 -16.33 8.10 19.86
CA ILE A 20 -16.31 6.66 20.12
C ILE A 20 -15.46 5.97 19.06
N GLY A 21 -15.66 6.29 17.77
CA GLY A 21 -14.85 5.79 16.67
C GLY A 21 -13.36 6.09 16.84
N LYS A 22 -13.00 7.34 17.19
CA LYS A 22 -11.61 7.69 17.51
C LYS A 22 -11.06 6.90 18.71
N ARG A 23 -11.84 6.72 19.77
CA ARG A 23 -11.43 5.91 20.93
C ARG A 23 -11.24 4.44 20.59
N VAL A 24 -12.12 3.86 19.77
CA VAL A 24 -12.01 2.48 19.27
C VAL A 24 -10.77 2.32 18.40
N LEU A 25 -10.50 3.26 17.49
CA LEU A 25 -9.30 3.25 16.66
C LEU A 25 -8.02 3.36 17.50
N HIS A 26 -7.95 4.30 18.45
CA HIS A 26 -6.80 4.45 19.36
C HIS A 26 -6.63 3.25 20.31
N TRP A 27 -7.72 2.58 20.70
CA TRP A 27 -7.64 1.37 21.49
C TRP A 27 -7.13 0.20 20.65
N TYR A 28 -7.63 0.06 19.43
CA TYR A 28 -7.19 -0.96 18.50
C TYR A 28 -5.73 -0.79 18.10
N ASP A 29 -5.29 0.45 17.89
CA ASP A 29 -3.89 0.77 17.65
C ASP A 29 -2.98 0.31 18.81
N ARG A 30 -3.40 0.58 20.05
CA ARG A 30 -2.67 0.10 21.25
C ARG A 30 -2.65 -1.42 21.37
N LEU A 31 -3.73 -2.10 20.97
CA LEU A 31 -3.73 -3.56 20.90
C LEU A 31 -2.74 -4.07 19.85
N GLN A 32 -2.71 -3.46 18.66
CA GLN A 32 -1.78 -3.84 17.59
C GLN A 32 -0.32 -3.63 18.02
N VAL A 33 -0.01 -2.54 18.72
CA VAL A 33 1.33 -2.33 19.28
C VAL A 33 1.66 -3.38 20.35
N ARG A 34 0.73 -3.64 21.28
CA ARG A 34 0.94 -4.59 22.39
C ARG A 34 1.19 -6.02 21.93
N HIS A 35 0.52 -6.46 20.87
CA HIS A 35 0.53 -7.85 20.43
C HIS A 35 1.47 -8.11 19.23
N SER A 36 2.25 -7.11 18.79
CA SER A 36 3.19 -7.31 17.69
C SER A 36 4.42 -8.08 18.12
N LEU A 37 4.88 -8.98 17.25
CA LEU A 37 6.11 -9.78 17.43
C LEU A 37 7.34 -9.14 16.81
N ILE A 38 7.16 -8.02 16.10
CA ILE A 38 8.24 -7.22 15.53
C ILE A 38 8.17 -5.81 16.12
N PRO A 39 9.25 -5.01 16.04
CA PRO A 39 9.24 -3.63 16.48
C PRO A 39 8.10 -2.81 15.84
N THR A 40 7.70 -1.74 16.52
CA THR A 40 6.74 -0.76 16.01
C THR A 40 7.46 0.54 15.75
N GLU A 41 8.46 0.46 14.87
CA GLU A 41 9.27 1.59 14.41
C GLU A 41 8.82 2.02 13.02
N PRO A 42 9.01 3.29 12.62
CA PRO A 42 8.62 3.77 11.29
C PRO A 42 9.32 3.00 10.15
N VAL A 43 10.57 2.58 10.37
CA VAL A 43 11.39 1.82 9.43
C VAL A 43 11.93 0.60 10.17
N LEU A 44 11.82 -0.57 9.54
CA LEU A 44 12.15 -1.85 10.18
C LEU A 44 13.44 -2.43 9.56
N ALA A 45 14.22 -3.10 10.41
CA ALA A 45 15.42 -3.81 9.99
C ALA A 45 15.06 -5.03 9.12
N ASN A 46 15.76 -5.20 8.00
CA ASN A 46 15.51 -6.28 7.04
C ASN A 46 15.81 -7.66 7.62
N GLU A 47 16.75 -7.75 8.57
CA GLU A 47 17.22 -8.97 9.24
C GLU A 47 16.13 -9.63 10.11
N LEU A 48 15.07 -8.90 10.41
CA LEU A 48 13.90 -9.44 11.11
C LEU A 48 13.11 -10.46 10.27
N PHE A 49 13.38 -10.54 8.96
CA PHE A 49 12.58 -11.29 8.01
C PHE A 49 13.44 -12.19 7.12
N ASP A 50 13.32 -13.50 7.32
CA ASP A 50 14.10 -14.54 6.61
C ASP A 50 13.81 -14.65 5.11
N TRP A 51 12.68 -14.11 4.67
CA TRP A 51 12.27 -14.09 3.27
C TRP A 51 12.91 -12.93 2.47
N VAL A 52 13.46 -11.90 3.12
CA VAL A 52 14.03 -10.74 2.44
C VAL A 52 15.13 -11.11 1.45
N PRO A 53 16.15 -11.92 1.80
CA PRO A 53 17.19 -12.31 0.86
C PRO A 53 16.65 -13.03 -0.38
N ARG A 54 15.58 -13.82 -0.25
CA ARG A 54 14.97 -14.54 -1.38
C ARG A 54 14.21 -13.58 -2.30
N LEU A 55 13.52 -12.59 -1.74
CA LEU A 55 12.85 -11.56 -2.52
C LEU A 55 13.85 -10.66 -3.26
N GLU A 56 14.94 -10.27 -2.59
CA GLU A 56 16.04 -9.52 -3.23
C GLU A 56 16.71 -10.35 -4.34
N ALA A 57 16.91 -11.65 -4.15
CA ALA A 57 17.48 -12.53 -5.17
C ALA A 57 16.58 -12.68 -6.41
N ALA A 58 15.25 -12.57 -6.26
CA ALA A 58 14.29 -12.60 -7.36
C ALA A 58 14.21 -11.28 -8.15
N TRP A 59 14.88 -10.22 -7.68
CA TRP A 59 14.82 -8.89 -8.29
C TRP A 59 15.10 -8.85 -9.80
N PRO A 60 16.12 -9.54 -10.36
CA PRO A 60 16.39 -9.48 -11.80
C PRO A 60 15.22 -9.94 -12.66
N ASP A 61 14.56 -11.03 -12.25
CA ASP A 61 13.40 -11.58 -12.98
C ASP A 61 12.18 -10.67 -12.86
N ILE A 62 11.93 -10.13 -11.66
CA ILE A 62 10.86 -9.15 -11.41
C ILE A 62 11.09 -7.88 -12.26
N ARG A 63 12.34 -7.42 -12.33
CA ARG A 63 12.75 -6.26 -13.12
C ARG A 63 12.49 -6.47 -14.62
N ALA A 64 12.84 -7.64 -15.15
CA ALA A 64 12.60 -7.98 -16.55
C ALA A 64 11.11 -8.07 -16.91
N GLU A 65 10.26 -8.53 -15.98
CA GLU A 65 8.80 -8.49 -16.15
C GLU A 65 8.23 -7.09 -16.09
N LEU A 66 8.73 -6.26 -15.18
CA LEU A 66 8.38 -4.85 -15.11
C LEU A 66 8.71 -4.13 -16.43
N ASP A 67 9.90 -4.35 -16.99
CA ASP A 67 10.30 -3.66 -18.22
C ASP A 67 9.35 -3.98 -19.39
N ARG A 68 8.90 -5.23 -19.52
CA ARG A 68 7.85 -5.61 -20.47
C ARG A 68 6.50 -4.95 -20.18
N VAL A 69 6.11 -4.84 -18.92
CA VAL A 69 4.87 -4.12 -18.53
C VAL A 69 4.96 -2.64 -18.90
N LEU A 70 6.14 -2.03 -18.79
CA LEU A 70 6.38 -0.62 -19.11
C LEU A 70 6.47 -0.31 -20.60
N GLU A 71 6.46 -1.31 -21.49
CA GLU A 71 6.33 -1.09 -22.95
C GLU A 71 4.96 -0.50 -23.32
N ARG A 72 3.94 -0.69 -22.46
CA ARG A 72 2.56 -0.21 -22.65
C ARG A 72 2.03 0.53 -21.43
N PRO A 73 2.66 1.66 -21.06
CA PRO A 73 2.33 2.38 -19.82
C PRO A 73 0.90 2.95 -19.80
N GLU A 74 0.27 3.15 -20.96
CA GLU A 74 -1.12 3.58 -21.14
C GLU A 74 -2.15 2.55 -20.67
N GLU A 75 -1.82 1.25 -20.73
CA GLU A 75 -2.67 0.18 -20.20
C GLU A 75 -2.70 0.17 -18.66
N ILE A 76 -1.74 0.85 -18.02
CA ILE A 76 -1.61 0.88 -16.57
C ILE A 76 -2.45 2.04 -16.00
N PRO A 77 -3.51 1.74 -15.22
CA PRO A 77 -4.32 2.78 -14.61
C PRO A 77 -3.55 3.61 -13.58
N SER A 78 -3.94 4.89 -13.46
CA SER A 78 -3.56 5.73 -12.33
C SER A 78 -4.25 5.26 -11.04
N PHE A 79 -3.61 5.45 -9.89
CA PHE A 79 -4.06 4.84 -8.65
C PHE A 79 -5.48 5.27 -8.23
N HIS A 80 -5.84 6.55 -8.42
CA HIS A 80 -7.20 7.05 -8.15
C HIS A 80 -8.28 6.44 -9.06
N GLN A 81 -7.92 5.93 -10.26
CA GLN A 81 -8.86 5.22 -11.14
C GLN A 81 -9.20 3.82 -10.60
N ILE A 82 -8.33 3.27 -9.74
CA ILE A 82 -8.54 1.99 -9.07
C ILE A 82 -9.21 2.21 -7.72
N SER A 83 -8.66 3.08 -6.87
CA SER A 83 -9.19 3.45 -5.56
C SER A 83 -9.54 4.93 -5.54
N PRO A 84 -10.82 5.30 -5.78
CA PRO A 84 -11.25 6.70 -5.73
C PRO A 84 -10.94 7.40 -4.41
N GLU A 85 -10.82 6.65 -3.31
CA GLU A 85 -10.42 7.16 -2.00
C GLU A 85 -9.03 7.83 -2.03
N GLN A 86 -8.19 7.48 -3.01
CA GLN A 86 -6.83 8.01 -3.21
C GLN A 86 -6.78 9.26 -4.11
N GLU A 87 -7.92 9.76 -4.58
CA GLU A 87 -7.99 10.94 -5.46
C GLU A 87 -7.34 12.19 -4.84
N ARG A 88 -7.27 12.27 -3.50
CA ARG A 88 -6.57 13.38 -2.82
C ARG A 88 -5.06 13.38 -3.08
N ILE A 89 -4.45 12.22 -3.28
CA ILE A 89 -2.98 12.06 -3.34
C ILE A 89 -2.47 11.52 -4.68
N SER A 90 -3.35 10.97 -5.53
CA SER A 90 -3.05 10.56 -6.90
C SER A 90 -3.74 11.50 -7.88
N LYS A 91 -2.96 12.22 -8.69
CA LYS A 91 -3.43 13.19 -9.69
C LYS A 91 -2.87 12.88 -11.07
N GLY A 92 -3.70 13.07 -12.10
CA GLY A 92 -3.31 12.89 -13.50
C GLY A 92 -2.73 11.51 -13.79
N ASN A 93 -1.65 11.45 -14.57
CA ASN A 93 -0.96 10.19 -14.90
C ASN A 93 0.31 9.97 -14.09
N ASN A 94 0.44 10.65 -12.94
CA ASN A 94 1.71 10.74 -12.22
C ASN A 94 1.97 9.59 -11.25
N TRP A 95 0.93 8.84 -10.88
CA TRP A 95 1.07 7.67 -10.02
C TRP A 95 0.20 6.53 -10.54
N LYS A 96 0.85 5.57 -11.20
CA LYS A 96 0.25 4.40 -11.84
C LYS A 96 0.51 3.14 -11.01
N THR A 97 -0.42 2.20 -11.07
CA THR A 97 -0.33 0.95 -10.31
C THR A 97 -0.72 -0.26 -11.16
N PHE A 98 0.22 -1.18 -11.34
CA PHE A 98 -0.04 -2.48 -11.95
C PHE A 98 -0.24 -3.53 -10.84
N GLY A 99 -1.49 -3.83 -10.51
CA GLY A 99 -1.85 -4.64 -9.33
C GLY A 99 -1.86 -6.15 -9.60
N PHE A 100 -1.25 -6.92 -8.70
CA PHE A 100 -1.22 -8.39 -8.71
C PHE A 100 -2.21 -8.98 -7.70
N PHE A 101 -2.22 -8.45 -6.48
CA PHE A 101 -3.06 -8.94 -5.39
C PHE A 101 -3.74 -7.76 -4.69
N VAL A 102 -5.02 -7.95 -4.33
CA VAL A 102 -5.79 -7.03 -3.50
C VAL A 102 -6.38 -7.83 -2.34
N PHE A 103 -5.88 -7.58 -1.13
CA PHE A 103 -6.20 -8.30 0.10
C PHE A 103 -6.24 -9.83 -0.07
N GLY A 104 -5.19 -10.41 -0.67
CA GLY A 104 -5.01 -11.83 -0.91
C GLY A 104 -5.71 -12.35 -2.16
N THR A 105 -6.53 -11.53 -2.84
CA THR A 105 -7.22 -11.94 -4.07
C THR A 105 -6.40 -11.57 -5.31
N PRO A 106 -6.07 -12.53 -6.19
CA PRO A 106 -5.28 -12.24 -7.39
C PRO A 106 -6.08 -11.49 -8.46
N VAL A 107 -5.35 -10.69 -9.25
CA VAL A 107 -5.76 -10.15 -10.55
C VAL A 107 -5.17 -11.05 -11.63
N GLU A 108 -5.90 -12.10 -11.99
CA GLU A 108 -5.38 -13.23 -12.78
C GLU A 108 -4.68 -12.82 -14.07
N GLU A 109 -5.23 -11.84 -14.80
CA GLU A 109 -4.65 -11.40 -16.07
C GLU A 109 -3.28 -10.72 -15.88
N ASN A 110 -3.13 -9.92 -14.81
CA ASN A 110 -1.85 -9.30 -14.46
C ASN A 110 -0.85 -10.33 -13.92
N CYS A 111 -1.33 -11.28 -13.12
CA CYS A 111 -0.51 -12.39 -12.62
C CYS A 111 0.04 -13.24 -13.77
N ALA A 112 -0.77 -13.53 -14.80
CA ALA A 112 -0.34 -14.29 -15.97
C ALA A 112 0.73 -13.57 -16.81
N ARG A 113 0.76 -12.23 -16.79
CA ARG A 113 1.78 -11.41 -17.48
C ARG A 113 3.13 -11.39 -16.75
N CYS A 114 3.15 -11.66 -15.44
CA CYS A 114 4.36 -11.60 -14.62
C CYS A 114 4.53 -12.85 -13.74
N PRO A 115 4.67 -14.05 -14.34
CA PRO A 115 4.73 -15.31 -13.61
C PRO A 115 5.87 -15.39 -12.59
N ARG A 116 7.06 -14.83 -12.87
CA ARG A 116 8.20 -14.84 -11.93
C ARG A 116 7.97 -13.93 -10.74
N THR A 117 7.36 -12.77 -10.96
CA THR A 117 6.94 -11.87 -9.89
C THR A 117 5.90 -12.56 -9.00
N VAL A 118 4.92 -13.25 -9.59
CA VAL A 118 3.90 -13.98 -8.82
C VAL A 118 4.49 -15.15 -8.04
N GLU A 119 5.45 -15.87 -8.61
CA GLU A 119 6.20 -16.93 -7.93
C GLU A 119 6.89 -16.38 -6.66
N ALA A 120 7.63 -15.27 -6.78
CA ALA A 120 8.28 -14.62 -5.65
C ALA A 120 7.27 -14.11 -4.60
N LEU A 121 6.16 -13.49 -5.05
CA LEU A 121 5.11 -12.97 -4.16
C LEU A 121 4.41 -14.08 -3.37
N ARG A 122 4.08 -15.21 -4.01
CA ARG A 122 3.39 -16.33 -3.35
C ARG A 122 4.25 -17.03 -2.29
N ALA A 123 5.56 -16.87 -2.33
CA ALA A 123 6.46 -17.37 -1.31
C ALA A 123 6.46 -16.50 -0.02
N LEU A 124 5.87 -15.30 -0.06
CA LEU A 124 5.85 -14.39 1.09
C LEU A 124 4.73 -14.77 2.08
N PRO A 125 5.01 -14.73 3.40
CA PRO A 125 4.02 -15.05 4.41
C PRO A 125 2.94 -13.97 4.48
N GLY A 126 1.66 -14.38 4.47
CA GLY A 126 0.53 -13.47 4.71
C GLY A 126 0.37 -12.39 3.64
N LEU A 127 0.67 -12.68 2.37
CA LEU A 127 0.53 -11.73 1.27
C LEU A 127 -0.90 -11.15 1.18
N GLN A 128 -1.01 -9.82 1.24
CA GLN A 128 -2.28 -9.11 1.12
C GLN A 128 -2.35 -8.29 -0.17
N ASN A 129 -1.51 -7.28 -0.31
CA ASN A 129 -1.50 -6.44 -1.51
C ASN A 129 -0.15 -6.56 -2.21
N ALA A 130 -0.15 -6.56 -3.53
CA ALA A 130 1.08 -6.41 -4.29
C ALA A 130 0.82 -5.70 -5.61
N MET A 131 1.71 -4.77 -5.96
CA MET A 131 1.63 -4.01 -7.21
C MET A 131 2.99 -3.44 -7.62
N PHE A 132 3.21 -3.24 -8.92
CA PHE A 132 4.21 -2.25 -9.34
C PHE A 132 3.64 -0.86 -9.11
N SER A 133 4.28 -0.10 -8.22
CA SER A 133 3.95 1.29 -7.93
C SER A 133 4.88 2.19 -8.72
N ILE A 134 4.34 2.86 -9.74
CA ILE A 134 5.09 3.62 -10.75
C ILE A 134 4.84 5.10 -10.51
N LEU A 135 5.90 5.82 -10.16
CA LEU A 135 5.85 7.25 -9.85
C LEU A 135 6.58 8.05 -10.93
N ALA A 136 5.85 8.97 -11.54
CA ALA A 136 6.36 9.84 -12.57
C ALA A 136 7.45 10.78 -12.03
N PRO A 137 8.30 11.31 -12.92
CA PRO A 137 9.18 12.42 -12.63
C PRO A 137 8.45 13.59 -11.98
N ARG A 138 9.17 14.35 -11.14
CA ARG A 138 8.72 15.59 -10.49
C ARG A 138 7.37 15.48 -9.75
N TYR A 139 6.99 14.30 -9.27
CA TYR A 139 5.74 14.09 -8.56
C TYR A 139 5.94 13.92 -7.05
N HIS A 140 5.00 14.49 -6.32
CA HIS A 140 4.95 14.50 -4.86
C HIS A 140 3.65 13.84 -4.41
N ILE A 141 3.77 12.79 -3.60
CA ILE A 141 2.66 12.22 -2.84
C ILE A 141 2.64 12.90 -1.47
N PRO A 142 1.63 13.73 -1.16
CA PRO A 142 1.55 14.46 0.10
C PRO A 142 1.56 13.55 1.33
N ALA A 143 1.92 14.13 2.47
CA ALA A 143 1.88 13.45 3.77
C ALA A 143 0.52 12.76 4.03
N HIS A 144 0.54 11.47 4.33
CA HIS A 144 -0.63 10.66 4.61
C HIS A 144 -0.30 9.50 5.56
N LYS A 145 -1.33 8.74 5.97
CA LYS A 145 -1.20 7.58 6.85
C LYS A 145 -1.95 6.38 6.27
N GLY A 146 -1.35 5.21 6.49
CA GLY A 146 -1.95 3.92 6.28
C GLY A 146 -3.16 3.69 7.19
N PRO A 147 -4.09 2.82 6.79
CA PRO A 147 -5.34 2.63 7.51
C PRO A 147 -5.21 1.76 8.77
N THR A 148 -4.18 0.90 8.88
CA THR A 148 -4.08 -0.09 9.99
C THR A 148 -2.68 -0.68 10.11
N ARG A 149 -2.22 -0.96 11.34
CA ARG A 149 -0.98 -1.73 11.60
C ARG A 149 -1.16 -3.23 11.40
N ALA A 150 -2.33 -3.67 10.94
CA ALA A 150 -2.55 -5.08 10.63
C ALA A 150 -1.67 -5.54 9.46
N LEU A 151 -1.20 -4.58 8.65
CA LEU A 151 -0.32 -4.79 7.53
C LEU A 151 1.07 -4.24 7.83
N LEU A 152 2.07 -4.93 7.30
CA LEU A 152 3.45 -4.50 7.20
C LEU A 152 3.71 -4.15 5.74
N ARG A 153 4.26 -2.95 5.47
CA ARG A 153 4.58 -2.52 4.10
C ARG A 153 6.04 -2.78 3.77
N CYS A 154 6.26 -3.36 2.60
CA CYS A 154 7.55 -3.66 2.01
C CYS A 154 7.63 -3.04 0.61
N HIS A 155 8.73 -2.35 0.31
CA HIS A 155 9.07 -1.87 -1.01
C HIS A 155 10.37 -2.52 -1.48
N LEU A 156 10.35 -3.30 -2.56
CA LEU A 156 11.56 -3.69 -3.28
C LEU A 156 11.84 -2.66 -4.38
N GLY A 157 13.03 -2.04 -4.37
CA GLY A 157 13.43 -1.10 -5.41
C GLY A 157 13.61 -1.80 -6.76
N LEU A 158 12.79 -1.44 -7.76
CA LEU A 158 12.87 -2.05 -9.10
C LEU A 158 13.58 -1.13 -10.08
N ARG A 159 13.16 0.13 -10.14
CA ARG A 159 13.79 1.18 -10.96
C ARG A 159 13.97 2.41 -10.09
N VAL A 160 15.20 2.75 -9.76
CA VAL A 160 15.50 3.92 -8.91
C VAL A 160 16.23 4.96 -9.77
N PRO A 161 15.79 6.24 -9.76
CA PRO A 161 16.50 7.30 -10.45
C PRO A 161 18.00 7.36 -10.09
N ARG A 162 18.84 7.74 -11.04
CA ARG A 162 20.29 7.90 -10.79
C ARG A 162 20.57 8.93 -9.70
N ASP A 163 19.80 10.00 -9.69
CA ASP A 163 19.78 11.00 -8.63
C ASP A 163 18.89 10.54 -7.46
N ALA A 164 19.28 9.44 -6.81
CA ALA A 164 18.54 8.84 -5.71
C ALA A 164 18.40 9.77 -4.49
N GLU A 165 19.27 10.79 -4.38
CA GLU A 165 19.19 11.80 -3.32
C GLU A 165 17.92 12.65 -3.41
N ASN A 166 17.47 12.93 -4.63
CA ASN A 166 16.24 13.67 -4.90
C ASN A 166 15.01 12.75 -5.10
N CYS A 167 15.11 11.47 -4.75
CA CYS A 167 13.97 10.55 -4.71
C CYS A 167 13.91 9.79 -3.38
N TRP A 168 12.97 10.19 -2.52
CA TRP A 168 12.92 9.73 -1.14
C TRP A 168 11.49 9.48 -0.64
N ILE A 169 11.40 8.70 0.43
CA ILE A 169 10.22 8.57 1.28
C ILE A 169 10.60 8.98 2.69
N ARG A 170 9.81 9.88 3.28
CA ARG A 170 9.88 10.19 4.71
C ARG A 170 8.83 9.34 5.41
N VAL A 171 9.21 8.65 6.48
CA VAL A 171 8.31 7.92 7.37
C VAL A 171 8.57 8.40 8.79
N ASP A 172 7.60 9.09 9.36
CA ASP A 172 7.74 9.87 10.59
C ASP A 172 8.91 10.89 10.50
N ASP A 173 9.95 10.70 11.30
CA ASP A 173 11.18 11.50 11.37
C ASP A 173 12.33 10.94 10.51
N ARG A 174 12.12 9.81 9.81
CA ARG A 174 13.16 9.12 9.02
C ARG A 174 13.01 9.40 7.54
N ILE A 175 14.07 9.86 6.89
CA ILE A 175 14.16 9.93 5.42
C ILE A 175 14.87 8.68 4.91
N CYS A 176 14.18 7.93 4.05
CA CYS A 176 14.68 6.72 3.40
C CYS A 176 14.76 6.91 1.89
N ARG A 177 15.69 6.19 1.28
CA ARG A 177 15.89 6.14 -0.17
C ARG A 177 15.83 4.69 -0.61
N TRP A 178 15.34 4.47 -1.82
CA TRP A 178 15.34 3.14 -2.41
C TRP A 178 16.69 2.83 -3.03
N GLN A 179 17.02 1.55 -3.10
CA GLN A 179 18.12 1.04 -3.91
C GLN A 179 17.58 -0.11 -4.76
N GLU A 180 18.05 -0.22 -5.99
CA GLU A 180 17.64 -1.32 -6.86
C GLU A 180 18.05 -2.66 -6.25
N GLY A 181 17.13 -3.62 -6.28
CA GLY A 181 17.34 -4.94 -5.69
C GLY A 181 17.27 -5.00 -4.18
N LYS A 182 17.03 -3.88 -3.48
CA LYS A 182 16.96 -3.83 -2.03
C LYS A 182 15.56 -3.59 -1.48
N VAL A 183 15.26 -4.26 -0.38
CA VAL A 183 14.02 -4.11 0.37
C VAL A 183 14.11 -2.91 1.34
N LEU A 184 13.03 -2.14 1.40
CA LEU A 184 12.74 -1.16 2.43
C LEU A 184 11.43 -1.56 3.12
N LEU A 185 11.51 -1.88 4.41
CA LEU A 185 10.37 -2.22 5.26
C LEU A 185 9.94 -1.04 6.11
N LEU A 186 8.64 -0.76 6.12
CA LEU A 186 8.08 0.42 6.78
C LEU A 186 6.71 0.15 7.40
N ASP A 187 6.43 0.84 8.49
CA ASP A 187 5.11 0.92 9.10
C ASP A 187 4.40 2.16 8.54
N ASP A 188 3.52 1.95 7.57
CA ASP A 188 2.85 3.04 6.85
C ASP A 188 1.77 3.74 7.70
N THR A 189 1.49 3.29 8.92
CA THR A 189 0.58 4.00 9.84
C THR A 189 1.21 5.24 10.46
N TYR A 190 2.54 5.33 10.42
CA TYR A 190 3.23 6.59 10.61
C TYR A 190 2.94 7.53 9.44
N GLU A 191 2.98 8.83 9.72
CA GLU A 191 2.82 9.80 8.64
C GLU A 191 3.98 9.65 7.66
N HIS A 192 3.66 9.53 6.38
CA HIS A 192 4.66 9.36 5.35
C HIS A 192 4.37 10.18 4.11
N GLU A 193 5.43 10.59 3.44
CA GLU A 193 5.46 11.51 2.32
C GLU A 193 6.48 11.01 1.31
N VAL A 194 6.17 11.09 0.01
CA VAL A 194 7.06 10.59 -1.04
C VAL A 194 7.33 11.70 -2.05
N ARG A 195 8.60 11.91 -2.37
CA ARG A 195 9.01 12.77 -3.47
C ARG A 195 9.83 12.01 -4.50
N ASN A 196 9.48 12.23 -5.76
CA ASN A 196 10.37 11.99 -6.88
C ASN A 196 10.65 13.34 -7.52
N ASP A 197 11.64 14.06 -7.01
CA ASP A 197 12.05 15.34 -7.56
C ASP A 197 13.05 15.16 -8.71
N THR A 198 13.19 13.96 -9.29
CA THR A 198 14.08 13.68 -10.41
C THR A 198 13.34 13.77 -11.75
N ASP A 199 14.08 13.67 -12.85
CA ASP A 199 13.55 13.58 -14.22
C ASP A 199 13.30 12.12 -14.67
N GLU A 200 13.51 11.14 -13.77
CA GLU A 200 13.38 9.72 -14.08
C GLU A 200 12.18 9.09 -13.34
N THR A 201 11.54 8.11 -13.97
CA THR A 201 10.46 7.35 -13.35
C THR A 201 11.02 6.43 -12.26
N ARG A 202 10.40 6.45 -11.08
CA ARG A 202 10.72 5.53 -9.97
C ARG A 202 9.70 4.41 -9.89
N VAL A 203 10.15 3.17 -9.83
CA VAL A 203 9.29 1.99 -9.66
C VAL A 203 9.73 1.14 -8.49
N VAL A 204 8.78 0.76 -7.64
CA VAL A 204 8.97 -0.22 -6.58
C VAL A 204 7.94 -1.34 -6.73
N LEU A 205 8.31 -2.56 -6.32
CA LEU A 205 7.32 -3.58 -6.00
C LEU A 205 6.81 -3.26 -4.59
N PHE A 206 5.59 -2.73 -4.55
CA PHE A 206 4.87 -2.45 -3.33
C PHE A 206 4.20 -3.72 -2.85
N ILE A 207 4.40 -4.08 -1.59
CA ILE A 207 3.85 -5.29 -0.98
C ILE A 207 3.31 -4.94 0.40
N ASP A 208 2.07 -5.34 0.69
CA ASP A 208 1.57 -5.41 2.06
C ASP A 208 1.48 -6.87 2.48
N LEU A 209 2.06 -7.20 3.64
CA LEU A 209 2.01 -8.51 4.27
C LEU A 209 1.24 -8.41 5.60
N ASP A 210 0.71 -9.51 6.11
CA ASP A 210 0.22 -9.57 7.49
C ASP A 210 1.35 -9.21 8.45
N ARG A 211 1.13 -8.24 9.34
CA ARG A 211 2.10 -7.94 10.40
C ARG A 211 2.25 -9.18 11.29
N PRO A 212 3.47 -9.64 11.63
CA PRO A 212 3.67 -10.69 12.62
C PRO A 212 3.12 -10.27 13.99
N MET A 213 2.19 -11.08 14.50
CA MET A 213 1.50 -10.87 15.77
C MET A 213 1.48 -12.17 16.58
N ASP A 214 1.29 -12.04 17.90
CA ASP A 214 0.92 -13.20 18.71
C ASP A 214 -0.45 -13.77 18.30
N ARG A 215 -0.85 -14.91 18.87
CA ARG A 215 -2.09 -15.61 18.47
C ARG A 215 -3.33 -14.73 18.60
N PHE A 216 -3.40 -13.91 19.64
CA PHE A 216 -4.55 -13.04 19.90
C PHE A 216 -4.57 -11.84 18.94
N GLY A 217 -3.44 -11.17 18.80
CA GLY A 217 -3.27 -10.06 17.85
C GLY A 217 -3.53 -10.50 16.41
N ASN A 218 -3.06 -11.68 16.01
CA ASN A 218 -3.31 -12.24 14.68
C ASN A 218 -4.80 -12.50 14.47
N PHE A 219 -5.50 -13.10 15.45
CA PHE A 219 -6.95 -13.29 15.37
C PHE A 219 -7.69 -11.96 15.16
N CYS A 220 -7.34 -10.92 15.94
CA CYS A 220 -7.94 -9.59 15.78
C CYS A 220 -7.62 -8.95 14.41
N ASN A 221 -6.38 -9.06 13.93
CA ASN A 221 -5.97 -8.55 12.63
C ASN A 221 -6.73 -9.26 11.49
N GLN A 222 -6.83 -10.59 11.52
CA GLN A 222 -7.54 -11.35 10.50
C GLN A 222 -9.04 -11.03 10.48
N ALA A 223 -9.66 -10.77 11.63
CA ALA A 223 -11.04 -10.32 11.69
C ALA A 223 -11.23 -8.98 10.98
N ILE A 224 -10.34 -8.01 11.20
CA ILE A 224 -10.41 -6.69 10.56
C ILE A 224 -10.07 -6.74 9.08
N ILE A 225 -9.05 -7.49 8.69
CA ILE A 225 -8.73 -7.72 7.27
C ILE A 225 -9.91 -8.37 6.55
N SER A 226 -10.58 -9.35 7.18
CA SER A 226 -11.78 -9.98 6.62
C SER A 226 -12.93 -9.00 6.42
N LEU A 227 -13.14 -8.08 7.37
CA LEU A 227 -14.12 -6.98 7.22
C LEU A 227 -13.73 -6.02 6.08
N ILE A 228 -12.44 -5.69 5.96
CA ILE A 228 -11.94 -4.83 4.88
C ILE A 228 -12.15 -5.50 3.51
N ARG A 229 -11.83 -6.80 3.38
CA ARG A 229 -12.02 -7.60 2.16
C ARG A 229 -13.45 -7.56 1.63
N VAL A 230 -14.45 -7.61 2.52
CA VAL A 230 -15.87 -7.57 2.11
C VAL A 230 -16.42 -6.16 1.90
N SER A 231 -15.67 -5.14 2.33
CA SER A 231 -16.08 -3.75 2.18
C SER A 231 -15.86 -3.22 0.76
N ALA A 232 -16.45 -2.06 0.47
CA ALA A 232 -16.22 -1.35 -0.79
C ALA A 232 -14.74 -0.95 -0.98
N PHE A 233 -13.99 -0.78 0.11
CA PHE A 233 -12.58 -0.39 0.10
C PHE A 233 -11.69 -1.40 -0.63
N ALA A 234 -11.93 -2.70 -0.48
CA ALA A 234 -11.18 -3.74 -1.20
C ALA A 234 -11.84 -4.11 -2.53
N ARG A 235 -13.19 -4.22 -2.55
CA ARG A 235 -13.93 -4.72 -3.72
C ARG A 235 -13.87 -3.77 -4.92
N LYS A 236 -13.89 -2.45 -4.70
CA LYS A 236 -13.82 -1.47 -5.80
C LYS A 236 -12.45 -1.51 -6.52
N PRO A 237 -11.31 -1.39 -5.82
CA PRO A 237 -9.99 -1.59 -6.43
C PRO A 237 -9.87 -2.87 -7.23
N LEU A 238 -10.27 -4.01 -6.65
CA LEU A 238 -10.20 -5.30 -7.32
C LEU A 238 -11.05 -5.34 -8.61
N LYS A 239 -12.29 -4.85 -8.54
CA LYS A 239 -13.18 -4.76 -9.71
C LYS A 239 -12.57 -3.88 -10.80
N ASN A 240 -12.04 -2.71 -10.43
CA ASN A 240 -11.48 -1.74 -11.36
C ASN A 240 -10.19 -2.29 -12.01
N LEU A 241 -9.31 -2.93 -11.24
CA LEU A 241 -8.11 -3.60 -11.76
C LEU A 241 -8.47 -4.69 -12.76
N LYS A 242 -9.42 -5.58 -12.42
CA LYS A 242 -9.89 -6.63 -13.35
C LYS A 242 -10.54 -6.06 -14.61
N ALA A 243 -11.23 -4.93 -14.51
CA ALA A 243 -11.82 -4.26 -15.67
C ALA A 243 -10.75 -3.64 -16.58
N TRP A 244 -9.67 -3.11 -16.01
CA TRP A 244 -8.54 -2.58 -16.76
C TRP A 244 -7.69 -3.68 -17.41
N SER A 245 -7.39 -4.75 -16.67
CA SER A 245 -6.54 -5.85 -17.14
C SER A 245 -7.12 -6.64 -18.32
N ARG A 246 -8.44 -6.57 -18.53
CA ARG A 246 -9.17 -7.23 -19.61
C ARG A 246 -9.38 -6.38 -20.86
N ARG A 247 -8.94 -5.12 -20.86
CA ARG A 247 -9.13 -4.26 -22.02
C ARG A 247 -8.30 -4.80 -23.19
N PRO A 248 -8.87 -4.91 -24.40
CA PRO A 248 -8.09 -5.21 -25.58
C PRO A 248 -7.05 -4.10 -25.78
N ALA A 249 -5.84 -4.51 -26.13
CA ALA A 249 -4.76 -3.63 -26.53
C ALA A 249 -5.08 -2.90 -27.84
#